data_AF-A0A356J5T9-F1
#
_entry.id   AF-A0A356J5T9-F1
#
_cell.length_a   1.000
_cell.length_b   1.000
_cell.length_c   1.000
_cell.angle_alpha   90.00
_cell.angle_beta   90.00
_cell.angle_gamma   90.00
#
_symmetry.space_group_name_H-M   'P 1'
#
loop_
_entity.id
_entity.type
_entity.pdbx_description
1 polymer ?
#
loop_
_entity_poly.entity_id
_entity_poly.type
_entity_poly.pdbx_seq_one_letter_code
_entity_poly.pdbx_strand_id
1 'polypeptide(L)'
;MRKSSLFLAAVLGITFLGSSFGCAREKNSPLLEWNLYNGVYAAYNVNIDESQYKGEFKFRMIHLVPQGGLFSDKNLPNPQAITGHDLDGDGQFDRVFICSAGGGFNSVLFTGNGDRVWEPCLADKNKVQPFTEQQVISAQAMLYAAMSEVYNTAHRTSTLKSWRAKYGS
;
A
#
# COMPACT_ATOMS: atom_id res chain seq x y z
N MET A 1 -28.02 17.33 -59.87
CA MET A 1 -26.76 17.83 -59.26
C MET A 1 -27.01 18.23 -57.82
N ARG A 2 -26.48 17.44 -56.86
CA ARG A 2 -25.99 17.89 -55.55
C ARG A 2 -25.22 16.71 -54.95
N LYS A 3 -23.91 16.90 -54.81
CA LYS A 3 -22.95 15.99 -54.17
C LYS A 3 -22.94 16.30 -52.67
N SER A 4 -23.04 15.29 -51.83
CA SER A 4 -22.68 15.34 -50.39
C SER A 4 -22.41 13.90 -49.93
N SER A 5 -21.17 13.40 -50.06
CA SER A 5 -20.14 13.34 -49.01
C SER A 5 -20.40 12.23 -47.97
N LEU A 6 -19.76 11.08 -48.23
CA LEU A 6 -19.45 10.01 -47.28
C LEU A 6 -18.80 10.59 -46.02
N PHE A 7 -19.38 10.34 -44.85
CA PHE A 7 -18.65 10.45 -43.58
C PHE A 7 -18.14 9.06 -43.21
N LEU A 8 -16.83 8.87 -43.44
CA LEU A 8 -16.08 7.73 -42.95
C LEU A 8 -15.77 8.00 -41.47
N ALA A 9 -16.55 7.43 -40.55
CA ALA A 9 -16.21 7.48 -39.13
C ALA A 9 -15.12 6.44 -38.87
N ALA A 10 -13.88 6.90 -38.70
CA ALA A 10 -12.78 6.07 -38.24
C ALA A 10 -13.05 5.65 -36.79
N VAL A 11 -13.40 4.38 -36.59
CA VAL A 11 -13.39 3.73 -35.28
C VAL A 11 -11.92 3.53 -34.90
N LEU A 12 -11.36 4.48 -34.17
CA LEU A 12 -10.10 4.31 -33.45
C LEU A 12 -10.33 3.27 -32.36
N GLY A 13 -10.05 2.01 -32.69
CA GLY A 13 -9.93 0.94 -31.71
C GLY A 13 -8.75 1.25 -30.80
N ILE A 14 -9.03 1.82 -29.64
CA ILE A 14 -8.09 1.84 -28.53
C ILE A 14 -8.02 0.39 -28.04
N THR A 15 -7.03 -0.35 -28.52
CA THR A 15 -6.61 -1.59 -27.88
C THR A 15 -6.13 -1.23 -26.48
N PHE A 16 -6.99 -1.48 -25.49
CA PHE A 16 -6.60 -1.64 -24.11
C PHE A 16 -5.60 -2.79 -24.07
N LEU A 17 -4.31 -2.48 -24.15
CA LEU A 17 -3.29 -3.32 -23.55
C LEU A 17 -3.55 -3.22 -22.05
N GLY A 18 -4.38 -4.14 -21.55
CA GLY A 18 -4.41 -4.45 -20.14
C GLY A 18 -3.00 -4.87 -19.78
N SER A 19 -2.22 -3.94 -19.23
CA SER A 19 -1.07 -4.27 -18.40
C SER A 19 -1.65 -5.02 -17.22
N SER A 20 -1.77 -6.34 -17.38
CA SER A 20 -1.90 -7.28 -16.30
C SER A 20 -0.89 -6.86 -15.25
N PHE A 21 -1.36 -6.42 -14.09
CA PHE A 21 -0.52 -6.28 -12.90
C PHE A 21 0.04 -7.69 -12.64
N GLY A 22 1.21 -7.94 -13.21
CA GLY A 22 1.91 -9.21 -13.20
C GLY A 22 2.52 -9.46 -11.83
N CYS A 23 1.77 -9.24 -10.75
CA CYS A 23 2.14 -9.68 -9.41
C CYS A 23 1.94 -11.19 -9.25
N ALA A 24 2.08 -11.96 -10.35
CA ALA A 24 2.19 -13.41 -10.29
C ALA A 24 3.60 -13.73 -9.78
N ARG A 25 3.78 -13.59 -8.46
CA ARG A 25 4.90 -14.16 -7.74
C ARG A 25 5.10 -15.59 -8.23
N GLU A 26 6.29 -15.91 -8.75
CA GLU A 26 6.65 -17.32 -8.90
C GLU A 26 6.48 -17.96 -7.53
N LYS A 27 5.59 -18.95 -7.45
CA LYS A 27 5.01 -19.47 -6.20
C LYS A 27 6.06 -19.93 -5.16
N ASN A 28 7.34 -19.98 -5.53
CA ASN A 28 8.47 -20.41 -4.71
C ASN A 28 9.74 -19.54 -4.84
N SER A 29 9.67 -18.26 -5.24
CA SER A 29 10.87 -17.41 -5.27
C SER A 29 11.52 -17.35 -3.88
N PRO A 30 12.81 -17.71 -3.73
CA PRO A 30 13.49 -17.66 -2.44
C PRO A 30 13.65 -16.22 -1.96
N LEU A 31 13.44 -16.00 -0.66
CA LEU A 31 13.71 -14.75 0.03
C LEU A 31 15.23 -14.53 0.12
N LEU A 32 15.71 -13.45 -0.50
CA LEU A 32 17.12 -13.08 -0.57
C LEU A 32 17.51 -12.14 0.56
N GLU A 33 16.70 -11.09 0.75
CA GLU A 33 16.89 -10.10 1.80
C GLU A 33 15.58 -9.82 2.52
N TRP A 34 15.71 -9.48 3.79
CA TRP A 34 14.62 -9.02 4.64
C TRP A 34 15.22 -7.99 5.58
N ASN A 35 14.60 -6.82 5.68
CA ASN A 35 15.02 -5.74 6.57
C ASN A 35 13.80 -5.25 7.34
N LEU A 36 13.96 -5.12 8.67
CA LEU A 36 12.96 -4.55 9.54
C LEU A 36 13.44 -3.21 10.08
N TYR A 37 12.66 -2.16 9.86
CA TYR A 37 12.93 -0.83 10.38
C TYR A 37 11.88 -0.48 11.43
N ASN A 38 12.32 0.10 12.55
CA ASN A 38 11.43 0.57 13.60
C ASN A 38 11.78 2.01 13.97
N GLY A 39 10.75 2.84 14.15
CA GLY A 39 10.93 4.23 14.51
C GLY A 39 9.63 4.86 15.00
N VAL A 40 9.65 6.19 15.06
CA VAL A 40 8.50 7.00 15.46
C VAL A 40 8.33 8.12 14.45
N TYR A 41 7.10 8.38 14.06
CA TYR A 41 6.73 9.52 13.23
C TYR A 41 5.48 10.18 13.81
N ALA A 42 5.59 11.44 14.20
CA ALA A 42 4.55 12.14 14.95
C ALA A 42 4.07 11.30 16.16
N ALA A 43 2.77 11.03 16.26
CA ALA A 43 2.16 10.23 17.33
C ALA A 43 2.07 8.72 17.00
N TYR A 44 2.87 8.23 16.05
CA TYR A 44 2.83 6.84 15.58
C TYR A 44 4.14 6.12 15.81
N ASN A 45 4.03 4.88 16.27
CA ASN A 45 5.07 3.87 16.09
C ASN A 45 5.06 3.42 14.63
N VAL A 46 6.24 3.39 14.03
CA VAL A 46 6.44 3.02 12.63
C VAL A 46 7.18 1.69 12.57
N ASN A 47 6.64 0.75 11.81
CA ASN A 47 7.33 -0.49 11.45
C ASN A 47 7.35 -0.59 9.92
N ILE A 48 8.54 -0.82 9.34
CA ILE A 48 8.70 -1.01 7.90
C ILE A 48 9.34 -2.38 7.69
N ASP A 49 8.64 -3.24 6.95
CA ASP A 49 9.13 -4.54 6.51
C ASP A 49 9.48 -4.44 5.03
N GLU A 50 10.73 -4.70 4.70
CA GLU A 50 11.19 -4.78 3.32
C GLU A 50 11.67 -6.19 3.05
N SER A 51 11.17 -6.79 1.97
CA SER A 51 11.53 -8.12 1.51
C SER A 51 11.99 -8.07 0.05
N GLN A 52 13.10 -8.71 -0.26
CA GLN A 52 13.58 -8.91 -1.63
C GLN A 52 13.59 -10.40 -1.97
N TYR A 53 12.98 -10.75 -3.09
CA TYR A 53 12.93 -12.12 -3.60
C TYR A 53 13.76 -12.27 -4.87
N LYS A 54 14.18 -13.50 -5.16
CA LYS A 54 14.85 -13.82 -6.44
C LYS A 54 13.89 -13.59 -7.61
N GLY A 55 14.34 -12.86 -8.63
CA GLY A 55 13.49 -12.33 -9.71
C GLY A 55 13.12 -10.85 -9.56
N GLU A 56 13.92 -10.08 -8.80
CA GLU A 56 13.86 -8.62 -8.62
C GLU A 56 12.64 -8.04 -7.89
N PHE A 57 11.66 -8.87 -7.54
CA PHE A 57 10.51 -8.43 -6.78
C PHE A 57 10.90 -7.92 -5.38
N LYS A 58 10.72 -6.63 -5.16
CA LYS A 58 10.85 -5.98 -3.85
C LYS A 58 9.46 -5.68 -3.34
N PHE A 59 9.23 -6.06 -2.11
CA PHE A 59 7.97 -5.81 -1.42
C PHE A 59 8.28 -4.98 -0.20
N ARG A 60 7.52 -3.90 -0.01
CA ARG A 60 7.63 -3.07 1.18
C ARG A 60 6.27 -2.88 1.83
N MET A 61 6.22 -3.17 3.12
CA MET A 61 5.11 -2.89 4.00
C MET A 61 5.51 -1.83 5.00
N ILE A 62 4.59 -0.93 5.32
CA ILE A 62 4.76 0.04 6.39
C ILE A 62 3.50 0.06 7.25
N HIS A 63 3.67 0.00 8.56
CA HIS A 63 2.62 0.10 9.56
C HIS A 63 2.81 1.38 10.39
N LEU A 64 1.77 2.20 10.45
CA LEU A 64 1.65 3.31 11.39
C LEU A 64 0.64 2.89 12.46
N VAL A 65 1.14 2.72 13.69
CA VAL A 65 0.31 2.36 14.85
C VAL A 65 0.35 3.51 15.85
N PRO A 66 -0.79 4.09 16.26
CA PRO A 66 -0.81 5.13 17.29
C PRO A 66 -0.05 4.72 18.55
N GLN A 67 0.70 5.64 19.16
CA GLN A 67 1.60 5.31 20.29
C GLN A 67 0.90 4.79 21.56
N GLY A 68 -0.41 5.03 21.74
CA GLY A 68 -1.19 4.39 22.80
C GLY A 68 -1.68 2.97 22.47
N GLY A 69 -1.46 2.50 21.24
CA GLY A 69 -2.06 1.28 20.69
C GLY A 69 -3.32 1.55 19.88
N LEU A 70 -3.82 0.51 19.20
CA LEU A 70 -5.07 0.59 18.45
C LEU A 70 -6.22 1.02 19.38
N PHE A 71 -6.96 2.06 18.99
CA PHE A 71 -8.16 2.54 19.69
C PHE A 71 -7.95 3.18 21.08
N SER A 72 -6.70 3.46 21.45
CA SER A 72 -6.32 3.90 22.79
C SER A 72 -6.47 5.40 23.06
N ASP A 73 -6.34 6.24 22.02
CA ASP A 73 -6.35 7.70 22.17
C ASP A 73 -7.50 8.31 21.35
N LYS A 74 -8.56 8.70 22.05
CA LYS A 74 -9.73 9.40 21.47
C LYS A 74 -9.42 10.86 21.12
N ASN A 75 -8.30 11.41 21.58
CA ASN A 75 -7.91 12.79 21.37
C ASN A 75 -6.95 12.97 20.19
N LEU A 76 -6.44 11.87 19.61
CA LEU A 76 -5.80 11.96 18.30
C LEU A 76 -6.84 12.39 17.27
N PRO A 77 -6.53 13.35 16.38
CA PRO A 77 -7.47 13.81 15.35
C PRO A 77 -7.99 12.67 14.47
N ASN A 78 -7.27 11.55 14.42
CA ASN A 78 -7.64 10.36 13.67
C ASN A 78 -6.91 9.12 14.22
N PRO A 79 -7.41 8.40 15.26
CA PRO A 79 -6.76 7.21 15.81
C PRO A 79 -6.95 6.04 14.85
N GLN A 80 -6.28 6.13 13.71
CA GLN A 80 -6.32 5.15 12.65
C GLN A 80 -4.96 4.47 12.57
N ALA A 81 -4.95 3.14 12.63
CA ALA A 81 -3.78 2.44 12.12
C ALA A 81 -3.84 2.46 10.59
N ILE A 82 -2.69 2.75 9.98
CA ILE A 82 -2.55 2.85 8.54
C ILE A 82 -1.49 1.84 8.13
N THR A 83 -1.75 1.06 7.09
CA THR A 83 -0.75 0.17 6.51
C THR A 83 -0.65 0.38 5.02
N GLY A 84 0.54 0.65 4.52
CA GLY A 84 0.85 0.78 3.10
C GLY A 84 1.59 -0.45 2.58
N HIS A 85 1.25 -0.86 1.36
CA HIS A 85 1.95 -1.91 0.63
C HIS A 85 2.42 -1.36 -0.71
N ASP A 86 3.72 -1.42 -0.93
CA ASP A 86 4.42 -1.30 -2.21
C ASP A 86 4.73 -2.74 -2.62
N LEU A 87 3.81 -3.34 -3.37
CA LEU A 87 3.81 -4.75 -3.72
C LEU A 87 4.80 -5.01 -4.84
N ASP A 88 4.91 -4.13 -5.83
CA ASP A 88 5.76 -4.34 -7.00
C ASP A 88 7.17 -3.74 -6.88
N GLY A 89 7.41 -2.91 -5.86
CA GLY A 89 8.72 -2.36 -5.54
C GLY A 89 9.05 -1.08 -6.31
N ASP A 90 8.07 -0.45 -6.96
CA ASP A 90 8.26 0.80 -7.71
C ASP A 90 8.39 2.05 -6.81
N GLY A 91 8.20 1.88 -5.49
CA GLY A 91 8.27 2.95 -4.50
C GLY A 91 6.93 3.66 -4.27
N GLN A 92 5.86 3.25 -4.93
CA GLN A 92 4.50 3.72 -4.76
C GLN A 92 3.67 2.71 -3.97
N PHE A 93 2.64 3.18 -3.27
CA PHE A 93 1.75 2.27 -2.56
C PHE A 93 0.67 1.74 -3.52
N ASP A 94 0.72 0.45 -3.81
CA ASP A 94 -0.34 -0.30 -4.47
C ASP A 94 -1.59 -0.44 -3.60
N ARG A 95 -1.43 -0.47 -2.27
CA ARG A 95 -2.56 -0.68 -1.37
C ARG A 95 -2.38 0.02 -0.03
N VAL A 96 -3.42 0.72 0.41
CA VAL A 96 -3.48 1.32 1.75
C VAL A 96 -4.64 0.73 2.53
N PHE A 97 -4.35 0.20 3.71
CA PHE A 97 -5.31 -0.22 4.72
C PHE A 97 -5.46 0.88 5.76
N ILE A 98 -6.70 1.19 6.11
CA ILE A 98 -7.04 2.14 7.17
C ILE A 98 -7.96 1.43 8.14
N CYS A 99 -7.54 1.36 9.39
CA CYS A 99 -8.27 0.76 10.48
C CYS A 99 -8.64 1.85 11.48
N SER A 100 -9.94 2.08 11.70
CA SER A 100 -10.43 3.11 12.62
C SER A 100 -11.39 2.52 13.68
N ALA A 101 -11.43 3.13 14.87
CA ALA A 101 -12.49 2.85 15.84
C ALA A 101 -13.85 3.26 15.23
N GLY A 102 -14.67 2.28 14.85
CA GLY A 102 -16.03 2.50 14.34
C GLY A 102 -16.18 2.55 12.82
N GLY A 103 -15.09 2.65 12.04
CA GLY A 103 -15.12 2.70 10.56
C GLY A 103 -14.59 1.45 9.85
N GLY A 104 -14.37 0.35 10.59
CA GLY A 104 -13.96 -0.95 10.05
C GLY A 104 -12.49 -1.04 9.62
N PHE A 105 -12.11 -2.23 9.12
CA PHE A 105 -10.77 -2.55 8.61
C PHE A 105 -10.82 -2.57 7.08
N ASN A 106 -10.67 -1.41 6.43
CA ASN A 106 -10.91 -1.32 5.00
C ASN A 106 -9.63 -0.97 4.25
N SER A 107 -9.63 -1.26 2.94
CA SER A 107 -8.49 -0.99 2.08
C SER A 107 -8.88 -0.25 0.81
N VAL A 108 -7.92 0.46 0.25
CA VAL A 108 -7.99 1.06 -1.07
C VAL A 108 -6.83 0.52 -1.89
N LEU A 109 -7.15 -0.09 -3.03
CA LEU A 109 -6.21 -0.50 -4.04
C LEU A 109 -5.96 0.68 -4.98
N PHE A 110 -4.69 0.99 -5.23
CA PHE A 110 -4.25 1.97 -6.21
C PHE A 110 -3.88 1.18 -7.46
N THR A 111 -4.49 1.53 -8.57
CA THR A 111 -4.18 0.91 -9.85
C THR A 111 -3.15 1.79 -10.56
N GLY A 112 -2.21 1.17 -11.28
CA GLY A 112 -1.14 1.84 -12.03
C GLY A 112 -1.59 2.83 -13.12
N ASN A 113 -2.89 2.98 -13.36
CA ASN A 113 -3.46 4.06 -14.19
C ASN A 113 -3.88 5.30 -13.37
N GLY A 114 -3.63 5.32 -12.05
CA GLY A 114 -3.99 6.39 -11.14
C GLY A 114 -5.40 6.27 -10.53
N ASP A 115 -6.19 5.27 -10.93
CA ASP A 115 -7.49 5.01 -10.32
C ASP A 115 -7.33 4.38 -8.93
N ARG A 116 -8.41 4.47 -8.13
CA ARG A 116 -8.49 3.90 -6.79
C ARG A 116 -9.73 3.04 -6.67
N VAL A 117 -9.55 1.80 -6.25
CA VAL A 117 -10.63 0.84 -6.05
C VAL A 117 -10.79 0.62 -4.56
N TRP A 118 -11.98 0.87 -4.04
CA TRP A 118 -12.31 0.57 -2.66
C TRP A 118 -12.52 -0.94 -2.47
N GLU A 119 -11.84 -1.51 -1.48
CA GLU A 119 -11.86 -2.92 -1.15
C GLU A 119 -12.28 -3.10 0.32
N PRO A 120 -13.57 -3.33 0.59
CA PRO A 120 -14.09 -3.51 1.95
C PRO A 120 -13.60 -4.80 2.57
N CYS A 121 -13.49 -4.81 3.90
CA CYS A 121 -13.62 -6.08 4.62
C CYS A 121 -15.04 -6.64 4.53
N LEU A 122 -15.20 -7.94 4.78
CA LEU A 122 -16.51 -8.59 4.71
C LEU A 122 -17.57 -7.92 5.60
N ALA A 123 -17.18 -7.38 6.75
CA ALA A 123 -18.08 -6.68 7.67
C ALA A 123 -18.68 -5.38 7.07
N ASP A 124 -18.04 -4.83 6.04
CA ASP A 124 -18.43 -3.58 5.39
C ASP A 124 -18.80 -3.78 3.91
N LYS A 125 -18.98 -5.03 3.45
CA LYS A 125 -19.17 -5.43 2.03
C LYS A 125 -20.27 -4.69 1.26
N ASN A 126 -21.19 -4.01 1.94
CA ASN A 126 -22.28 -3.23 1.33
C ASN A 126 -22.39 -1.80 1.87
N LYS A 127 -21.41 -1.34 2.65
CA LYS A 127 -21.39 0.05 3.14
C LYS A 127 -20.81 0.95 2.06
N VAL A 128 -21.26 2.20 2.03
CA VAL A 128 -20.59 3.24 1.24
C VAL A 128 -19.15 3.35 1.73
N GLN A 129 -18.21 3.63 0.82
CA GLN A 129 -16.80 3.85 1.11
C GLN A 129 -16.66 4.65 2.43
N PRO A 130 -16.15 4.02 3.51
CA PRO A 130 -16.23 4.60 4.85
C PRO A 130 -15.22 5.74 5.06
N PHE A 131 -14.33 5.95 4.08
CA PHE A 131 -13.34 7.00 4.09
C PHE A 131 -13.54 7.94 2.91
N THR A 132 -13.53 9.24 3.18
CA THR A 132 -13.50 10.25 2.14
C THR A 132 -12.22 10.16 1.33
N GLU A 133 -12.23 10.66 0.11
CA GLU A 133 -11.02 10.73 -0.72
C GLU A 133 -9.89 11.48 0.01
N GLN A 134 -10.21 12.57 0.69
CA GLN A 134 -9.25 13.34 1.46
C GLN A 134 -8.62 12.51 2.60
N GLN A 135 -9.37 11.62 3.26
CA GLN A 135 -8.83 10.73 4.29
C GLN A 135 -7.84 9.72 3.68
N VAL A 136 -8.15 9.17 2.50
CA VAL A 136 -7.25 8.26 1.78
C VAL A 136 -5.96 8.97 1.36
N ILE A 137 -6.07 10.17 0.77
CA ILE A 137 -4.91 11.00 0.38
C ILE A 137 -4.05 11.32 1.61
N SER A 138 -4.68 11.72 2.72
CA SER A 138 -3.96 12.05 3.94
C SER A 138 -3.25 10.82 4.52
N ALA A 139 -3.89 9.65 4.51
CA ALA A 139 -3.28 8.40 4.95
C ALA A 139 -2.07 8.02 4.09
N GLN A 140 -2.18 8.15 2.76
CA GLN A 140 -1.08 7.90 1.83
C GLN A 140 0.10 8.87 2.08
N ALA A 141 -0.18 10.17 2.25
CA ALA A 141 0.83 11.17 2.57
C ALA A 141 1.56 10.87 3.89
N MET A 142 0.83 10.43 4.92
CA MET A 142 1.43 10.03 6.19
C MET A 142 2.37 8.83 6.04
N LEU A 143 2.01 7.85 5.21
CA LEU A 143 2.86 6.69 4.93
C LEU A 143 4.16 7.11 4.25
N TYR A 144 4.10 7.98 3.23
CA TYR A 144 5.31 8.50 2.57
C TYR A 144 6.18 9.31 3.51
N ALA A 145 5.60 10.18 4.34
CA ALA A 145 6.35 10.96 5.30
C ALA A 145 7.05 10.08 6.35
N ALA A 146 6.33 9.08 6.89
CA ALA A 146 6.92 8.13 7.83
C ALA A 146 8.01 7.26 7.18
N MET A 147 7.84 6.88 5.91
CA MET A 147 8.87 6.20 5.13
C MET A 147 10.13 7.06 5.03
N SER A 148 9.98 8.34 4.66
CA SER A 148 11.11 9.27 4.52
C SER A 148 11.89 9.45 5.83
N GLU A 149 11.21 9.37 6.97
CA GLU A 149 11.83 9.53 8.30
C GLU A 149 12.51 8.22 8.78
N VAL A 150 11.82 7.08 8.65
CA VAL A 150 12.20 5.83 9.34
C VAL A 150 12.93 4.84 8.44
N TYR A 151 12.80 4.93 7.12
CA TYR A 151 13.43 3.98 6.20
C TYR A 151 14.91 4.37 5.95
N ASN A 152 15.74 4.18 6.98
CA ASN A 152 17.18 4.41 6.89
C ASN A 152 17.97 3.46 7.82
N THR A 153 19.30 3.44 7.68
CA THR A 153 20.16 2.48 8.40
C THR A 153 20.10 2.64 9.92
N ALA A 154 19.87 3.86 10.44
CA ALA A 154 19.79 4.10 11.89
C ALA A 154 18.58 3.42 12.53
N HIS A 155 17.50 3.24 11.76
CA HIS A 155 16.27 2.59 12.21
C HIS A 155 16.20 1.10 11.86
N ARG A 156 17.18 0.53 11.16
CA ARG A 156 17.19 -0.89 10.81
C ARG A 156 17.50 -1.75 12.04
N THR A 157 16.47 -2.44 12.53
CA THR A 157 16.52 -3.23 13.77
C THR A 157 16.72 -4.73 13.56
N SER A 158 16.41 -5.24 12.36
CA SER A 158 16.62 -6.65 12.02
C SER A 158 16.90 -6.84 10.55
N THR A 159 17.58 -7.94 10.23
CA THR A 159 17.90 -8.40 8.89
C THR A 159 17.56 -9.88 8.75
N LEU A 160 17.46 -10.41 7.53
CA LEU A 160 17.26 -11.84 7.29
C LEU A 160 18.33 -12.69 7.99
N LYS A 161 19.57 -12.22 7.95
CA LYS A 161 20.71 -12.88 8.59
C LYS A 161 20.54 -12.94 10.11
N SER A 162 20.22 -11.82 10.76
CA SER A 162 20.02 -11.78 12.22
C SER A 162 18.80 -12.59 12.65
N TRP A 163 17.73 -12.57 11.85
CA TRP A 163 16.54 -13.36 12.11
C TRP A 163 16.82 -14.87 12.02
N ARG A 164 17.48 -15.33 10.95
CA ARG A 164 17.86 -16.75 10.78
C ARG A 164 18.80 -17.21 11.88
N ALA A 165 19.74 -16.37 12.32
CA ALA A 165 20.62 -16.71 13.44
C ALA A 165 19.86 -16.91 14.77
N LYS A 166 18.74 -16.20 14.96
CA LYS A 166 17.95 -16.25 16.19
C LYS A 166 16.87 -17.35 16.18
N TYR A 167 16.25 -17.61 15.03
CA TYR A 167 15.06 -18.44 14.91
C TYR A 167 15.19 -19.60 13.91
N GLY A 168 16.26 -19.63 13.11
CA GLY A 168 16.49 -20.67 12.12
C GLY A 168 17.05 -21.93 12.77
N SER A 169 16.17 -22.87 13.07
CA SER A 169 16.46 -24.32 13.05
C SER A 169 15.97 -24.89 11.73
#